data_AF-A0A382B732-F1
#
_entry.id   AF-A0A382B732-F1
#
_cell.length_a   1.000
_cell.length_b   1.000
_cell.length_c   1.000
_cell.angle_alpha   90.00
_cell.angle_beta   90.00
_cell.angle_gamma   90.00
#
_symmetry.space_group_name_H-M   'P 1'
#
loop_
_entity.id
_entity.type
_entity.pdbx_description
1 polymer ?
#
loop_
_entity_poly.entity_id
_entity_poly.type
_entity_poly.pdbx_seq_one_letter_code
_entity_poly.pdbx_strand_id
1 'polypeptide(L)'
;VNHRLKQSFKRLHAVKRLTGWSRARKTRELGLWWQKLLNLDEATQVSIEGNPRVLLATSLGAYQPASRLDSLLAMALKLRGAEPHVFLCDSFLPACQLVDAYFYPNQDKFLRHGSRHDVCRTCTEPTAAVFEALDVPVHRFSSYVADLRRHEIGELAAGIPAREISGYRSSNIAVGEHALAGALRFFASGSLDREPRGEEVLRSYFRAALLTAEATRGLLAEMEFDNVVLHHGLYVPQGIICEQFRVRGTRVATWHPAYRRGCFTFSEDDTYHKTFIDEPTDKWEGIPWTSALDSSLMEYLESRRCGSRDWISFNRQPIESLEEISSSLGLDPDKPWIGMLTNVLWDAQLHYAANAFPSLLDWTVRTIEYFAGRPDLQLIIRAHPAEVSGQLPARQTISDELNQAFSVLPDNVFVI
;
A
#
# COMPACT_ATOMS: atom_id res chain seq x y z
N VAL A 1 -0.98 -3.62 -28.59
CA VAL A 1 0.48 -3.76 -28.84
C VAL A 1 1.36 -2.75 -28.08
N ASN A 2 0.93 -1.50 -27.83
CA ASN A 2 1.78 -0.45 -27.23
C ASN A 2 2.03 -0.56 -25.69
N HIS A 3 1.12 -1.20 -24.93
CA HIS A 3 1.23 -1.28 -23.46
C HIS A 3 2.25 -2.33 -22.99
N ARG A 4 2.27 -3.52 -23.61
CA ARG A 4 3.23 -4.59 -23.28
C ARG A 4 4.66 -4.16 -23.59
N LEU A 5 4.90 -3.50 -24.73
CA LEU A 5 6.21 -2.92 -25.08
C LEU A 5 6.66 -1.83 -24.08
N LYS A 6 5.77 -0.93 -23.66
CA LYS A 6 6.06 0.07 -22.62
C LYS A 6 6.37 -0.55 -21.25
N GLN A 7 5.67 -1.62 -20.86
CA GLN A 7 5.97 -2.36 -19.62
C GLN A 7 7.30 -3.10 -19.73
N SER A 8 7.60 -3.76 -20.85
CA SER A 8 8.90 -4.40 -21.10
C SER A 8 10.05 -3.41 -21.08
N PHE A 9 9.87 -2.20 -21.64
CA PHE A 9 10.88 -1.15 -21.62
C PHE A 9 11.10 -0.57 -20.20
N LYS A 10 10.03 -0.39 -19.42
CA LYS A 10 10.11 -0.01 -17.99
C LYS A 10 10.78 -1.07 -17.12
N ARG A 11 10.79 -2.34 -17.55
CA ARG A 11 11.42 -3.46 -16.84
C ARG A 11 12.93 -3.53 -17.05
N LEU A 12 13.48 -2.83 -18.05
CA LEU A 12 14.93 -2.73 -18.30
C LEU A 12 15.66 -2.12 -17.09
N HIS A 13 16.75 -2.75 -16.68
CA HIS A 13 17.54 -2.33 -15.51
C HIS A 13 18.03 -0.88 -15.62
N ALA A 14 18.48 -0.47 -16.82
CA ALA A 14 18.90 0.91 -17.08
C ALA A 14 17.77 1.93 -16.86
N VAL A 15 16.54 1.61 -17.28
CA VAL A 15 15.37 2.49 -17.11
C VAL A 15 14.96 2.57 -15.63
N LYS A 16 15.02 1.45 -14.89
CA LYS A 16 14.81 1.43 -13.43
C LYS A 16 15.83 2.28 -12.69
N ARG A 17 17.11 2.21 -13.07
CA ARG A 17 18.15 3.09 -12.51
C ARG A 17 17.82 4.54 -12.81
N LEU A 18 17.63 4.93 -14.07
CA LEU A 18 17.34 6.31 -14.45
C LEU A 18 16.10 6.89 -13.75
N THR A 19 15.04 6.10 -13.63
CA THR A 19 13.82 6.51 -12.90
C THR A 19 14.08 6.66 -11.39
N GLY A 20 14.85 5.76 -10.78
CA GLY A 20 15.31 5.89 -9.39
C GLY A 20 16.14 7.16 -9.16
N TRP A 21 17.11 7.44 -10.03
CA TRP A 21 17.92 8.67 -9.97
C TRP A 21 17.06 9.94 -10.16
N SER A 22 16.10 9.91 -11.08
CA SER A 22 15.16 11.03 -11.27
C SER A 22 14.30 11.27 -10.02
N ARG A 23 13.83 10.21 -9.36
CA ARG A 23 13.10 10.31 -8.09
C ARG A 23 13.99 10.90 -6.99
N ALA A 24 15.19 10.33 -6.79
CA ALA A 24 16.15 10.83 -5.81
C ALA A 24 16.45 12.33 -6.01
N ARG A 25 16.68 12.75 -7.26
CA ARG A 25 16.88 14.16 -7.61
C ARG A 25 15.70 15.03 -7.18
N LYS A 26 14.47 14.65 -7.54
CA LYS A 26 13.26 15.39 -7.15
C LYS A 26 13.06 15.44 -5.63
N THR A 27 13.44 14.39 -4.91
CA THR A 27 13.38 14.38 -3.44
C THR A 27 14.43 15.32 -2.83
N ARG A 28 15.66 15.35 -3.36
CA ARG A 28 16.66 16.35 -2.94
C ARG A 28 16.25 17.78 -3.26
N GLU A 29 15.64 18.01 -4.43
CA GLU A 29 15.09 19.31 -4.82
C GLU A 29 14.01 19.78 -3.83
N LEU A 30 13.23 18.87 -3.24
CA LEU A 30 12.29 19.19 -2.16
C LEU A 30 12.99 19.67 -0.88
N GLY A 31 14.08 19.00 -0.46
CA GLY A 31 14.86 19.44 0.70
C GLY A 31 15.47 20.82 0.48
N LEU A 32 16.07 21.06 -0.69
CA LEU A 32 16.58 22.37 -1.09
C LEU A 32 15.49 23.44 -1.14
N TRP A 33 14.28 23.07 -1.58
CA TRP A 33 13.13 23.97 -1.59
C TRP A 33 12.73 24.38 -0.18
N TRP A 34 12.66 23.43 0.76
CA TRP A 34 12.41 23.72 2.17
C TRP A 34 13.48 24.61 2.80
N GLN A 35 14.77 24.33 2.58
CA GLN A 35 15.86 25.19 3.08
C GLN A 35 15.70 26.63 2.59
N LYS A 36 15.40 26.83 1.30
CA LYS A 36 15.17 28.17 0.75
C LYS A 36 13.96 28.85 1.37
N LEU A 37 12.86 28.12 1.57
CA LEU A 37 11.64 28.68 2.14
C LEU A 37 11.86 29.10 3.60
N LEU A 38 12.52 28.26 4.40
CA LEU A 38 12.76 28.52 5.82
C LEU A 38 13.78 29.65 6.05
N ASN A 39 14.80 29.76 5.19
CA ASN A 39 15.75 30.87 5.24
C ASN A 39 15.12 32.23 4.89
N LEU A 40 13.93 32.26 4.30
CA LEU A 40 13.21 33.50 3.99
C LEU A 40 12.32 33.98 5.14
N ASP A 41 12.09 33.14 6.17
CA ASP A 41 11.08 33.40 7.19
C ASP A 41 11.58 33.08 8.61
N GLU A 42 12.04 34.11 9.33
CA GLU A 42 12.47 34.02 10.73
C GLU A 42 11.35 33.56 11.68
N ALA A 43 10.07 33.66 11.29
CA ALA A 43 8.91 33.25 12.09
C ALA A 43 8.78 31.71 12.26
N THR A 44 9.69 30.94 11.67
CA THR A 44 9.69 29.46 11.72
C THR A 44 10.43 28.90 12.93
N GLN A 45 11.07 29.74 13.74
CA GLN A 45 11.66 29.38 15.03
C GLN A 45 10.62 29.39 16.15
N VAL A 46 9.84 28.30 16.24
CA VAL A 46 8.85 28.10 17.31
C VAL A 46 9.47 27.29 18.44
N SER A 47 9.31 27.72 19.70
CA SER A 47 9.70 26.93 20.87
C SER A 47 8.83 25.67 20.97
N ILE A 48 9.48 24.52 21.11
CA ILE A 48 8.85 23.18 21.11
C ILE A 48 8.86 22.50 22.49
N GLU A 49 9.36 23.16 23.53
CA GLU A 49 9.57 22.54 24.84
C GLU A 49 8.24 22.34 25.59
N GLY A 50 7.94 21.09 25.97
CA GLY A 50 6.68 20.71 26.65
C GLY A 50 5.47 20.49 25.73
N ASN A 51 5.68 20.49 24.41
CA ASN A 51 4.62 20.35 23.41
C ASN A 51 4.34 18.89 23.00
N PRO A 52 3.17 18.58 22.41
CA PRO A 52 2.84 17.24 21.97
C PRO A 52 3.84 16.69 20.95
N ARG A 53 4.37 15.50 21.20
CA ARG A 53 5.29 14.81 20.30
C ARG A 53 4.53 14.03 19.25
N VAL A 54 4.86 14.27 17.99
CA VAL A 54 4.21 13.60 16.85
C VAL A 54 5.26 12.85 16.03
N LEU A 55 5.14 11.52 15.97
CA LEU A 55 6.03 10.71 15.14
C LEU A 55 5.48 10.61 13.71
N LEU A 56 6.22 11.13 12.74
CA LEU A 56 6.03 10.87 11.33
C LEU A 56 6.83 9.63 10.93
N ALA A 57 6.17 8.48 10.90
CA ALA A 57 6.81 7.20 10.57
C ALA A 57 6.95 6.98 9.05
N THR A 58 7.49 7.99 8.36
CA THR A 58 7.70 8.01 6.91
C THR A 58 8.42 6.76 6.41
N SER A 59 9.41 6.26 7.15
CA SER A 59 10.19 5.03 6.94
C SER A 59 10.90 4.88 5.59
N LEU A 60 10.20 4.96 4.46
CA LEU A 60 10.67 4.60 3.12
C LEU A 60 10.69 5.82 2.19
N GLY A 61 11.84 6.48 2.13
CA GLY A 61 12.04 7.72 1.38
C GLY A 61 11.83 7.70 -0.14
N ALA A 62 12.02 6.56 -0.80
CA ALA A 62 11.78 6.44 -2.24
C ALA A 62 10.27 6.43 -2.58
N TYR A 63 9.38 6.34 -1.59
CA TYR A 63 7.96 6.64 -1.75
C TYR A 63 7.74 8.15 -1.70
N GLN A 64 7.92 8.81 -2.85
CA GLN A 64 7.90 10.28 -2.93
C GLN A 64 6.65 10.98 -2.36
N PRO A 65 5.42 10.42 -2.48
CA PRO A 65 4.26 11.03 -1.83
C PRO A 65 4.45 11.21 -0.33
N ALA A 66 5.10 10.25 0.35
CA ALA A 66 5.32 10.37 1.79
C ALA A 66 6.35 11.43 2.15
N SER A 67 7.49 11.50 1.46
CA SER A 67 8.45 12.59 1.73
C SER A 67 7.84 13.99 1.51
N ARG A 68 6.87 14.13 0.59
CA ARG A 68 6.17 15.41 0.37
C ARG A 68 5.13 15.72 1.43
N LEU A 69 4.21 14.79 1.68
CA LEU A 69 3.13 15.02 2.62
C LEU A 69 3.68 15.08 4.05
N ASP A 70 4.55 14.16 4.44
CA ASP A 70 5.08 14.12 5.81
C ASP A 70 5.97 15.33 6.09
N SER A 71 6.75 15.85 5.13
CA SER A 71 7.50 17.10 5.35
C SER A 71 6.59 18.32 5.51
N LEU A 72 5.50 18.39 4.73
CA LEU A 72 4.47 19.41 4.90
C LEU A 72 3.78 19.31 6.26
N LEU A 73 3.44 18.09 6.69
CA LEU A 73 2.85 17.83 8.01
C LEU A 73 3.82 18.19 9.13
N ALA A 74 5.10 17.84 9.02
CA ALA A 74 6.13 18.19 10.00
C ALA A 74 6.15 19.70 10.25
N MET A 75 6.24 20.49 9.17
CA MET A 75 6.24 21.94 9.27
C MET A 75 4.92 22.50 9.79
N ALA A 76 3.79 21.98 9.29
CA ALA A 76 2.48 22.40 9.75
C ALA A 76 2.26 22.15 11.26
N LEU A 77 2.77 21.03 11.78
CA LEU A 77 2.72 20.67 13.18
C LEU A 77 3.69 21.52 14.01
N LYS A 78 4.94 21.69 13.57
CA LYS A 78 5.95 22.55 14.22
C LYS A 78 5.42 23.98 14.38
N LEU A 79 4.86 24.56 13.31
CA LEU A 79 4.27 25.90 13.32
C LEU A 79 3.03 26.04 14.22
N ARG A 80 2.38 24.93 14.56
CA ARG A 80 1.25 24.87 15.50
C ARG A 80 1.68 24.52 16.92
N GLY A 81 2.98 24.51 17.20
CA GLY A 81 3.52 24.23 18.52
C GLY A 81 3.48 22.75 18.89
N ALA A 82 3.67 21.84 17.94
CA ALA A 82 3.98 20.43 18.24
C ALA A 82 5.48 20.15 18.04
N GLU A 83 5.96 19.04 18.57
CA GLU A 83 7.33 18.54 18.40
C GLU A 83 7.31 17.36 17.40
N PRO A 84 7.44 17.60 16.08
CA PRO A 84 7.47 16.53 15.10
C PRO A 84 8.82 15.79 15.11
N HIS A 85 8.77 14.48 15.13
CA HIS A 85 9.91 13.59 14.91
C HIS A 85 9.68 12.77 13.65
N VAL A 86 10.75 12.29 13.02
CA VAL A 86 10.66 11.47 11.80
C VAL A 86 11.37 10.14 12.02
N PHE A 87 10.71 9.03 11.68
CA PHE A 87 11.32 7.70 11.77
C PHE A 87 11.61 7.13 10.37
N LEU A 88 12.88 6.92 10.05
CA LEU A 88 13.36 6.51 8.73
C LEU A 88 14.13 5.19 8.75
N CYS A 89 13.88 4.35 7.75
CA CYS A 89 14.75 3.23 7.43
C CYS A 89 15.99 3.73 6.69
N ASP A 90 17.15 3.26 7.12
CA ASP A 90 18.46 3.68 6.65
C ASP A 90 19.19 2.56 5.90
N SER A 91 18.45 1.84 5.04
CA SER A 91 18.90 0.60 4.36
C SER A 91 19.10 -0.60 5.30
N PHE A 92 18.55 -0.49 6.52
CA PHE A 92 18.64 -1.49 7.56
C PHE A 92 17.91 -2.79 7.20
N LEU A 93 16.68 -2.66 6.70
CA LEU A 93 15.78 -3.78 6.42
C LEU A 93 16.21 -4.62 5.19
N PRO A 94 16.06 -5.95 5.24
CA PRO A 94 16.34 -6.83 4.10
C PRO A 94 15.25 -6.76 3.00
N ALA A 95 14.02 -6.40 3.36
CA ALA A 95 12.87 -6.29 2.47
C ALA A 95 11.94 -5.14 2.89
N CYS A 96 11.18 -4.56 1.95
CA CYS A 96 10.18 -3.53 2.23
C CYS A 96 9.18 -3.41 1.08
N GLN A 97 8.10 -2.65 1.24
CA GLN A 97 7.06 -2.49 0.21
C GLN A 97 7.47 -1.81 -1.10
N LEU A 98 8.68 -1.23 -1.17
CA LEU A 98 9.17 -0.52 -2.36
C LEU A 98 9.70 -1.43 -3.46
N VAL A 99 9.80 -2.73 -3.19
CA VAL A 99 10.36 -3.72 -4.11
C VAL A 99 9.34 -4.79 -4.44
N ASP A 100 9.45 -5.30 -5.66
CA ASP A 100 8.55 -6.29 -6.21
C ASP A 100 9.30 -7.21 -7.21
N ALA A 101 8.66 -8.29 -7.62
CA ALA A 101 9.17 -9.29 -8.54
C ALA A 101 9.36 -8.74 -9.96
N TYR A 102 8.70 -7.64 -10.35
CA TYR A 102 9.02 -6.98 -11.61
C TYR A 102 10.31 -6.18 -11.50
N PHE A 103 10.62 -5.58 -10.35
CA PHE A 103 11.89 -4.94 -10.09
C PHE A 103 13.03 -5.97 -10.05
N TYR A 104 12.82 -7.09 -9.36
CA TYR A 104 13.74 -8.22 -9.25
C TYR A 104 13.21 -9.47 -9.99
N PRO A 105 13.30 -9.52 -11.34
CA PRO A 105 12.86 -10.71 -12.08
C PRO A 105 13.71 -11.95 -11.75
N ASN A 106 14.98 -11.75 -11.36
CA ASN A 106 15.82 -12.78 -10.75
C ASN A 106 15.77 -12.62 -9.23
N GLN A 107 15.01 -13.51 -8.57
CA GLN A 107 14.81 -13.47 -7.12
C GLN A 107 16.10 -13.76 -6.33
N ASP A 108 17.03 -14.54 -6.87
CA ASP A 108 18.29 -14.80 -6.18
C ASP A 108 19.13 -13.54 -6.01
N LYS A 109 19.00 -12.57 -6.93
CA LYS A 109 19.64 -11.26 -6.76
C LYS A 109 19.08 -10.53 -5.53
N PHE A 110 17.76 -10.53 -5.37
CA PHE A 110 17.09 -9.92 -4.23
C PHE A 110 17.48 -10.65 -2.93
N LEU A 111 17.42 -11.97 -2.90
CA LEU A 111 17.71 -12.77 -1.71
C LEU A 111 19.15 -12.63 -1.22
N ARG A 112 20.13 -12.40 -2.11
CA ARG A 112 21.54 -12.23 -1.72
C ARG A 112 21.82 -10.93 -0.95
N HIS A 113 21.21 -9.82 -1.34
CA HIS A 113 21.63 -8.49 -0.85
C HIS A 113 20.45 -7.56 -0.46
N GLY A 114 19.22 -8.06 -0.53
CA GLY A 114 18.02 -7.24 -0.43
C GLY A 114 18.02 -6.13 -1.48
N SER A 115 17.52 -4.96 -1.09
CA SER A 115 17.44 -3.78 -1.96
C SER A 115 18.51 -2.72 -1.71
N ARG A 116 19.50 -3.03 -0.87
CA ARG A 116 20.54 -2.10 -0.39
C ARG A 116 21.32 -1.42 -1.52
N HIS A 117 21.78 -2.20 -2.49
CA HIS A 117 22.60 -1.70 -3.60
C HIS A 117 21.80 -1.15 -4.79
N ASP A 118 20.46 -1.26 -4.75
CA ASP A 118 19.57 -0.82 -5.82
C ASP A 118 18.65 0.32 -5.31
N VAL A 119 17.51 0.00 -4.68
CA VAL A 119 16.49 1.00 -4.27
C VAL A 119 16.96 1.87 -3.11
N CYS A 120 17.61 1.28 -2.09
CA CYS A 120 17.99 2.02 -0.89
C CYS A 120 18.94 3.19 -1.17
N ARG A 121 19.83 3.05 -2.17
CA ARG A 121 20.75 4.11 -2.61
C ARG A 121 20.04 5.40 -3.02
N THR A 122 18.83 5.28 -3.57
CA THR A 122 17.99 6.41 -4.00
C THR A 122 16.88 6.76 -3.01
N CYS A 123 16.84 6.08 -1.86
CA CYS A 123 15.80 6.17 -0.86
C CYS A 123 16.30 6.91 0.39
N THR A 124 17.42 6.45 0.96
CA THR A 124 17.84 6.82 2.32
C THR A 124 18.34 8.25 2.41
N GLU A 125 19.39 8.59 1.66
CA GLU A 125 20.02 9.91 1.73
C GLU A 125 19.10 11.03 1.22
N PRO A 126 18.40 10.90 0.06
CA PRO A 126 17.55 11.98 -0.43
C PRO A 126 16.44 12.37 0.55
N THR A 127 15.87 11.40 1.26
CA THR A 127 14.79 11.68 2.21
C THR A 127 15.30 12.18 3.54
N ALA A 128 16.45 11.69 4.02
CA ALA A 128 17.10 12.29 5.19
C ALA A 128 17.36 13.79 4.97
N ALA A 129 17.88 14.16 3.79
CA ALA A 129 18.12 15.56 3.43
C ALA A 129 16.84 16.43 3.42
N VAL A 130 15.66 15.85 3.14
CA VAL A 130 14.39 16.58 3.21
C VAL A 130 14.05 16.95 4.65
N PHE A 131 14.19 16.02 5.59
CA PHE A 131 13.78 16.24 6.98
C PHE A 131 14.86 16.95 7.79
N GLU A 132 16.14 16.71 7.51
CA GLU A 132 17.25 17.49 8.06
C GLU A 132 17.12 18.98 7.70
N ALA A 133 16.61 19.29 6.50
CA ALA A 133 16.31 20.66 6.08
C ALA A 133 15.19 21.35 6.89
N LEU A 134 14.33 20.60 7.59
CA LEU A 134 13.24 21.14 8.40
C LEU A 134 13.65 21.40 9.85
N ASP A 135 14.86 21.01 10.22
CA ASP A 135 15.33 21.03 11.60
C ASP A 135 14.35 20.27 12.52
N VAL A 136 14.03 19.04 12.15
CA VAL A 136 13.22 18.10 12.94
C VAL A 136 14.07 16.87 13.28
N PRO A 137 13.94 16.28 14.49
CA PRO A 137 14.71 15.10 14.84
C PRO A 137 14.42 13.91 13.91
N VAL A 138 15.48 13.30 13.38
CA VAL A 138 15.41 12.14 12.49
C VAL A 138 15.97 10.91 13.19
N HIS A 139 15.08 9.95 13.43
CA HIS A 139 15.36 8.67 14.07
C HIS A 139 15.60 7.60 13.00
N ARG A 140 16.67 6.80 13.14
CA ARG A 140 17.05 5.76 12.18
C ARG A 140 16.80 4.37 12.74
N PHE A 141 16.27 3.46 11.93
CA PHE A 141 15.94 2.10 12.39
C PHE A 141 17.16 1.37 12.96
N SER A 142 18.31 1.48 12.31
CA SER A 142 19.54 0.82 12.74
C SER A 142 20.02 1.27 14.13
N SER A 143 19.72 2.50 14.55
CA SER A 143 20.12 3.05 15.85
C SER A 143 19.48 2.33 17.04
N TYR A 144 18.34 1.65 16.81
CA TYR A 144 17.53 1.04 17.87
C TYR A 144 17.66 -0.48 17.95
N VAL A 145 18.55 -1.08 17.16
CA VAL A 145 18.71 -2.54 17.11
C VAL A 145 20.18 -2.91 17.18
N ALA A 146 20.61 -3.46 18.33
CA ALA A 146 21.96 -3.95 18.53
C ALA A 146 22.31 -5.09 17.56
N ASP A 147 23.59 -5.20 17.18
CA ASP A 147 24.07 -6.21 16.23
C ASP A 147 23.80 -7.65 16.70
N LEU A 148 23.98 -7.93 18.00
CA LEU A 148 23.65 -9.23 18.59
C LEU A 148 22.17 -9.56 18.36
N ARG A 149 21.28 -8.61 18.68
CA ARG A 149 19.84 -8.79 18.49
C ARG A 149 19.46 -8.98 17.02
N ARG A 150 20.15 -8.29 16.12
CA ARG A 150 19.97 -8.44 14.66
C ARG A 150 20.40 -9.84 14.18
N HIS A 151 21.39 -10.45 14.81
CA HIS A 151 21.79 -11.84 14.54
C HIS A 151 20.73 -12.83 15.02
N GLU A 152 20.27 -12.70 16.27
CA GLU A 152 19.21 -13.54 16.85
C GLU A 152 17.92 -13.51 16.02
N ILE A 153 17.50 -12.33 15.55
CA ILE A 153 16.34 -12.19 14.66
C ILE A 153 16.57 -12.92 13.33
N GLY A 154 17.82 -12.95 12.84
CA GLY A 154 18.18 -13.71 11.66
C GLY A 154 18.03 -15.22 11.86
N GLU A 155 18.51 -15.74 12.99
CA GLU A 155 18.38 -17.15 13.36
C GLU A 155 16.91 -17.55 13.57
N LEU A 156 16.13 -16.71 14.27
CA LEU A 156 14.70 -16.91 14.46
C LEU A 156 13.96 -16.99 13.12
N ALA A 157 14.19 -16.04 12.22
CA ALA A 157 13.55 -16.02 10.90
C ALA A 157 13.94 -17.21 10.02
N ALA A 158 15.13 -17.79 10.23
CA ALA A 158 15.57 -19.01 9.56
C ALA A 158 14.99 -20.29 10.19
N GLY A 159 14.81 -20.31 11.52
CA GLY A 159 14.39 -21.48 12.27
C GLY A 159 12.88 -21.76 12.27
N ILE A 160 12.03 -20.74 12.17
CA ILE A 160 10.56 -20.93 12.16
C ILE A 160 10.13 -21.68 10.89
N PRO A 161 9.29 -22.73 10.98
CA PRO A 161 8.72 -23.38 9.80
C PRO A 161 7.91 -22.40 8.94
N ALA A 162 8.07 -22.43 7.61
CA ALA A 162 7.47 -21.43 6.73
C ALA A 162 5.94 -21.33 6.85
N ARG A 163 5.26 -22.47 6.99
CA ARG A 163 3.81 -22.55 7.19
C ARG A 163 3.32 -21.87 8.48
N GLU A 164 4.21 -21.70 9.47
CA GLU A 164 3.90 -21.08 10.77
C GLU A 164 4.20 -19.58 10.76
N ILE A 165 4.89 -19.07 9.73
CA ILE A 165 5.26 -17.65 9.65
C ILE A 165 4.03 -16.76 9.63
N SER A 166 3.01 -17.07 8.82
CA SER A 166 1.83 -16.21 8.67
C SER A 166 1.06 -16.00 9.98
N GLY A 167 1.03 -17.01 10.84
CA GLY A 167 0.41 -16.95 12.17
C GLY A 167 1.32 -16.43 13.28
N TYR A 168 2.59 -16.15 12.99
CA TYR A 168 3.56 -15.76 14.01
C TYR A 168 3.23 -14.41 14.63
N ARG A 169 3.13 -14.37 15.96
CA ARG A 169 3.01 -13.14 16.75
C ARG A 169 4.25 -12.89 17.58
N SER A 170 4.70 -11.64 17.61
CA SER A 170 5.74 -11.18 18.54
C SER A 170 5.08 -10.32 19.61
N SER A 171 4.96 -10.85 20.83
CA SER A 171 4.05 -10.30 21.84
C SER A 171 2.62 -10.21 21.26
N ASN A 172 2.00 -9.03 21.25
CA ASN A 172 0.65 -8.84 20.70
C ASN A 172 0.62 -8.40 19.23
N ILE A 173 1.77 -8.38 18.54
CA ILE A 173 1.90 -7.86 17.17
C ILE A 173 1.86 -9.02 16.16
N ALA A 174 0.99 -8.94 15.15
CA ALA A 174 0.83 -9.90 14.05
C ALA A 174 1.95 -9.81 13.01
N VAL A 175 3.20 -10.00 13.45
CA VAL A 175 4.40 -9.89 12.61
C VAL A 175 4.32 -10.77 11.36
N GLY A 176 3.78 -11.97 11.52
CA GLY A 176 3.57 -12.94 10.45
C GLY A 176 2.63 -12.48 9.34
N GLU A 177 1.51 -11.88 9.72
CA GLU A 177 0.49 -11.37 8.80
C GLU A 177 1.06 -10.26 7.92
N HIS A 178 1.74 -9.29 8.53
CA HIS A 178 2.40 -8.20 7.81
C HIS A 178 3.52 -8.70 6.89
N ALA A 179 4.26 -9.74 7.30
CA ALA A 179 5.28 -10.36 6.48
C ALA A 179 4.68 -11.04 5.24
N LEU A 180 3.60 -11.80 5.42
CA LEU A 180 2.88 -12.44 4.32
C LEU A 180 2.29 -11.40 3.36
N ALA A 181 1.62 -10.36 3.86
CA ALA A 181 1.09 -9.28 3.03
C ALA A 181 2.19 -8.60 2.20
N GLY A 182 3.38 -8.39 2.78
CA GLY A 182 4.55 -7.88 2.08
C GLY A 182 5.05 -8.81 0.97
N ALA A 183 5.09 -10.12 1.22
CA ALA A 183 5.52 -11.12 0.24
C ALA A 183 4.52 -11.31 -0.90
N LEU A 184 3.22 -11.37 -0.61
CA LEU A 184 2.16 -11.42 -1.63
C LEU A 184 2.20 -10.19 -2.54
N ARG A 185 2.35 -9.00 -1.94
CA ARG A 185 2.57 -7.76 -2.69
C ARG A 185 3.85 -7.82 -3.53
N PHE A 186 4.95 -8.33 -2.99
CA PHE A 186 6.19 -8.46 -3.74
C PHE A 186 5.98 -9.24 -5.04
N PHE A 187 5.28 -10.37 -4.97
CA PHE A 187 4.99 -11.19 -6.15
C PHE A 187 3.80 -10.70 -6.98
N ALA A 188 3.01 -9.74 -6.49
CA ALA A 188 1.73 -9.37 -7.06
C ALA A 188 0.84 -10.61 -7.31
N SER A 189 0.81 -11.51 -6.33
CA SER A 189 0.13 -12.81 -6.35
C SER A 189 -0.66 -13.01 -5.06
N GLY A 190 -1.85 -13.60 -5.16
CA GLY A 190 -2.71 -13.89 -4.03
C GLY A 190 -2.31 -15.14 -3.23
N SER A 191 -1.36 -15.92 -3.74
CA SER A 191 -0.70 -17.02 -3.02
C SER A 191 0.79 -17.09 -3.40
N LEU A 192 1.60 -17.68 -2.51
CA LEU A 192 3.01 -17.98 -2.72
C LEU A 192 3.28 -19.39 -3.26
N ASP A 193 2.27 -20.27 -3.33
CA ASP A 193 2.45 -21.71 -3.59
C ASP A 193 3.10 -22.02 -4.95
N ARG A 194 2.84 -21.17 -5.95
CA ARG A 194 3.40 -21.31 -7.30
C ARG A 194 4.63 -20.41 -7.54
N GLU A 195 5.12 -19.72 -6.52
CA GLU A 195 6.28 -18.85 -6.63
C GLU A 195 7.56 -19.62 -6.35
N PRO A 196 8.50 -19.74 -7.31
CA PRO A 196 9.70 -20.59 -7.16
C PRO A 196 10.59 -20.25 -5.96
N ARG A 197 10.48 -19.02 -5.44
CA ARG A 197 11.22 -18.50 -4.28
C ARG A 197 10.29 -17.88 -3.25
N GLY A 198 9.04 -18.35 -3.21
CA GLY A 198 7.98 -17.81 -2.37
C GLY A 198 8.34 -17.81 -0.88
N GLU A 199 8.84 -18.95 -0.39
CA GLU A 199 9.24 -19.12 1.01
C GLU A 199 10.41 -18.20 1.38
N GLU A 200 11.47 -18.13 0.56
CA GLU A 200 12.67 -17.36 0.87
C GLU A 200 12.40 -15.86 0.88
N VAL A 201 11.50 -15.40 -0.01
CA VAL A 201 11.01 -14.02 0.01
C VAL A 201 10.14 -13.77 1.24
N LEU A 202 9.23 -14.68 1.59
CA LEU A 202 8.44 -14.59 2.83
C LEU A 202 9.34 -14.47 4.06
N ARG A 203 10.39 -15.28 4.17
CA ARG A 203 11.39 -15.20 5.25
C ARG A 203 12.12 -13.87 5.27
N SER A 204 12.42 -13.30 4.10
CA SER A 204 13.03 -11.96 4.00
C SER A 204 12.10 -10.87 4.53
N TYR A 205 10.80 -10.93 4.21
CA TYR A 205 9.79 -10.03 4.77
C TYR A 205 9.55 -10.28 6.26
N PHE A 206 9.57 -11.52 6.71
CA PHE A 206 9.42 -11.88 8.12
C PHE A 206 10.57 -11.33 8.95
N ARG A 207 11.82 -11.49 8.48
CA ARG A 207 12.98 -10.86 9.10
C ARG A 207 12.85 -9.33 9.12
N ALA A 208 12.40 -8.71 8.03
CA ALA A 208 12.19 -7.26 7.99
C ALA A 208 11.10 -6.79 8.97
N ALA A 209 10.02 -7.56 9.13
CA ALA A 209 8.95 -7.27 10.06
C ALA A 209 9.43 -7.36 11.52
N LEU A 210 10.19 -8.41 11.88
CA LEU A 210 10.82 -8.57 13.20
C LEU A 210 11.80 -7.43 13.51
N LEU A 211 12.65 -7.07 12.56
CA LEU A 211 13.60 -5.96 12.71
C LEU A 211 12.89 -4.61 12.86
N THR A 212 11.78 -4.40 12.14
CA THR A 212 10.94 -3.21 12.31
C THR A 212 10.35 -3.18 13.72
N ALA A 213 9.81 -4.31 14.18
CA ALA A 213 9.23 -4.43 15.52
C ALA A 213 10.25 -4.17 16.64
N GLU A 214 11.51 -4.58 16.45
CA GLU A 214 12.60 -4.27 17.38
C GLU A 214 12.97 -2.80 17.34
N ALA A 215 13.15 -2.21 16.14
CA ALA A 215 13.52 -0.81 16.01
C ALA A 215 12.46 0.13 16.60
N THR A 216 11.17 -0.14 16.36
CA THR A 216 10.07 0.61 16.95
C THR A 216 10.01 0.45 18.47
N ARG A 217 10.28 -0.74 19.02
CA ARG A 217 10.38 -0.95 20.47
C ARG A 217 11.54 -0.19 21.09
N GLY A 218 12.71 -0.18 20.44
CA GLY A 218 13.87 0.57 20.93
C GLY A 218 13.60 2.08 20.94
N LEU A 219 12.99 2.62 19.88
CA LEU A 219 12.58 4.03 19.85
C LEU A 219 11.62 4.36 21.00
N LEU A 220 10.60 3.51 21.22
CA LEU A 220 9.62 3.69 22.28
C LEU A 220 10.15 3.40 23.69
N ALA A 221 11.34 2.83 23.82
CA ALA A 221 12.01 2.68 25.12
C ALA A 221 12.75 3.96 25.53
N GLU A 222 13.11 4.81 24.56
CA GLU A 222 13.80 6.08 24.82
C GLU A 222 12.83 7.25 24.95
N MET A 223 11.68 7.20 24.25
CA MET A 223 10.72 8.29 24.26
C MET A 223 9.29 7.88 23.92
N GLU A 224 8.35 8.62 24.49
CA GLU A 224 6.92 8.51 24.23
C GLU A 224 6.47 9.53 23.17
N PHE A 225 5.38 9.19 22.46
CA PHE A 225 4.72 10.05 21.48
C PHE A 225 3.22 10.12 21.74
N ASP A 226 2.65 11.30 21.59
CA ASP A 226 1.20 11.52 21.72
C ASP A 226 0.44 11.02 20.48
N ASN A 227 1.07 11.15 19.31
CA ASN A 227 0.48 10.76 18.03
C ASN A 227 1.53 10.14 17.10
N VAL A 228 1.10 9.19 16.27
CA VAL A 228 1.90 8.69 15.13
C VAL A 228 1.13 8.86 13.82
N VAL A 229 1.83 9.34 12.80
CA VAL A 229 1.30 9.49 11.45
C VAL A 229 2.14 8.65 10.49
N LEU A 230 1.48 7.88 9.63
CA LEU A 230 2.15 7.00 8.68
C LEU A 230 1.31 6.78 7.41
N HIS A 231 1.93 6.48 6.28
CA HIS A 231 1.18 6.09 5.08
C HIS A 231 0.72 4.64 5.16
N HIS A 232 -0.50 4.38 4.67
CA HIS A 232 -1.23 3.11 4.51
C HIS A 232 -1.36 2.15 5.71
N GLY A 233 -0.38 2.02 6.63
CA GLY A 233 -0.47 1.21 7.85
C GLY A 233 -0.60 -0.31 7.67
N LEU A 234 -0.11 -0.85 6.55
CA LEU A 234 -0.38 -2.24 6.15
C LEU A 234 0.90 -3.05 5.86
N TYR A 235 1.65 -2.67 4.84
CA TYR A 235 2.84 -3.41 4.43
C TYR A 235 4.06 -3.08 5.30
N VAL A 236 5.08 -3.94 5.27
CA VAL A 236 6.35 -3.72 6.00
C VAL A 236 7.09 -2.51 5.42
N PRO A 237 7.52 -1.53 6.26
CA PRO A 237 7.48 -1.54 7.73
C PRO A 237 6.22 -0.93 8.38
N GLN A 238 5.43 -0.15 7.67
CA GLN A 238 4.36 0.68 8.26
C GLN A 238 3.32 -0.10 9.04
N GLY A 239 2.92 -1.29 8.59
CA GLY A 239 1.94 -2.12 9.30
C GLY A 239 2.39 -2.49 10.72
N ILE A 240 3.66 -2.88 10.86
CA ILE A 240 4.27 -3.21 12.15
C ILE A 240 4.31 -1.99 13.08
N ILE A 241 4.68 -0.83 12.54
CA ILE A 241 4.72 0.42 13.31
C ILE A 241 3.30 0.78 13.77
N CYS A 242 2.34 0.76 12.86
CA CYS A 242 0.92 1.02 13.12
C CYS A 242 0.42 0.17 14.29
N GLU A 243 0.55 -1.16 14.19
CA GLU A 243 0.06 -2.09 15.21
C GLU A 243 0.75 -1.87 16.56
N GLN A 244 2.06 -1.59 16.58
CA GLN A 244 2.79 -1.34 17.83
C GLN A 244 2.37 -0.08 18.57
N PHE A 245 2.02 0.98 17.85
CA PHE A 245 1.50 2.21 18.47
C PHE A 245 0.05 2.02 18.94
N ARG A 246 -0.78 1.34 18.14
CA ARG A 246 -2.17 1.03 18.53
C ARG A 246 -2.26 0.20 19.80
N VAL A 247 -1.44 -0.86 19.92
CA VAL A 247 -1.44 -1.74 21.09
C VAL A 247 -1.05 -0.98 22.37
N ARG A 248 -0.32 0.15 22.26
CA ARG A 248 0.01 1.04 23.37
C ARG A 248 -1.05 2.10 23.66
N GLY A 249 -2.10 2.20 22.85
CA GLY A 249 -3.12 3.23 22.99
C GLY A 249 -2.68 4.61 22.49
N THR A 250 -1.56 4.72 21.77
CA THR A 250 -1.17 5.97 21.10
C THR A 250 -2.12 6.25 19.94
N ARG A 251 -2.54 7.51 19.78
CA ARG A 251 -3.39 7.90 18.65
C ARG A 251 -2.64 7.70 17.34
N VAL A 252 -3.24 6.92 16.44
CA VAL A 252 -2.68 6.61 15.14
C VAL A 252 -3.49 7.29 14.05
N ALA A 253 -2.81 7.93 13.10
CA ALA A 253 -3.40 8.41 11.87
C ALA A 253 -2.67 7.79 10.66
N THR A 254 -3.34 6.89 9.96
CA THR A 254 -2.82 6.40 8.69
C THR A 254 -3.34 7.26 7.55
N TRP A 255 -2.53 7.53 6.53
CA TRP A 255 -2.98 8.29 5.37
C TRP A 255 -2.74 7.57 4.04
N HIS A 256 -3.62 7.85 3.07
CA HIS A 256 -3.49 7.39 1.69
C HIS A 256 -4.01 8.47 0.73
N PRO A 257 -3.45 8.60 -0.49
CA PRO A 257 -4.03 9.48 -1.51
C PRO A 257 -5.50 9.13 -1.79
N ALA A 258 -6.41 10.08 -1.60
CA ALA A 258 -7.80 9.90 -1.99
C ALA A 258 -7.92 9.92 -3.52
N TYR A 259 -9.01 9.40 -4.09
CA TYR A 259 -9.18 9.40 -5.56
C TYR A 259 -9.16 10.82 -6.15
N ARG A 260 -9.86 11.76 -5.51
CA ARG A 260 -9.89 13.17 -5.90
C ARG A 260 -8.48 13.76 -5.89
N ARG A 261 -8.09 14.40 -6.99
CA ARG A 261 -6.75 14.97 -7.15
C ARG A 261 -6.45 15.98 -6.05
N GLY A 262 -5.28 15.83 -5.42
CA GLY A 262 -4.81 16.73 -4.36
C GLY A 262 -5.45 16.48 -3.00
N CYS A 263 -6.21 15.39 -2.84
CA CYS A 263 -6.82 15.02 -1.56
C CYS A 263 -6.14 13.78 -0.96
N PHE A 264 -6.18 13.71 0.36
CA PHE A 264 -5.68 12.57 1.15
C PHE A 264 -6.75 12.17 2.15
N THR A 265 -6.92 10.87 2.33
CA THR A 265 -7.73 10.30 3.40
C THR A 265 -6.82 10.09 4.60
N PHE A 266 -7.26 10.53 5.78
CA PHE A 266 -6.65 10.19 7.05
C PHE A 266 -7.64 9.30 7.81
N SER A 267 -7.18 8.12 8.20
CA SER A 267 -7.92 7.14 8.96
C SER A 267 -7.35 7.05 10.36
N GLU A 268 -8.19 7.27 11.36
CA GLU A 268 -7.82 7.16 12.76
C GLU A 268 -7.79 5.69 13.20
N ASP A 269 -6.84 5.37 14.08
CA ASP A 269 -6.63 4.08 14.74
C ASP A 269 -6.24 2.90 13.83
N ASP A 270 -6.65 2.85 12.56
CA ASP A 270 -6.29 1.75 11.65
C ASP A 270 -6.17 2.25 10.19
N THR A 271 -5.94 1.31 9.28
CA THR A 271 -5.94 1.54 7.83
C THR A 271 -7.34 1.84 7.32
N TYR A 272 -7.45 2.67 6.28
CA TYR A 272 -8.74 3.00 5.65
C TYR A 272 -9.54 1.76 5.19
N HIS A 273 -8.85 0.65 4.89
CA HIS A 273 -9.48 -0.61 4.54
C HIS A 273 -10.38 -1.16 5.66
N LYS A 274 -9.97 -0.95 6.92
CA LYS A 274 -10.72 -1.41 8.09
C LYS A 274 -11.65 -0.32 8.62
N THR A 275 -11.15 0.92 8.74
CA THR A 275 -11.93 2.00 9.37
C THR A 275 -13.18 2.36 8.59
N PHE A 276 -13.19 2.25 7.25
CA PHE A 276 -14.39 2.57 6.46
C PHE A 276 -15.53 1.55 6.62
N ILE A 277 -15.25 0.34 7.07
CA ILE A 277 -16.28 -0.69 7.30
C ILE A 277 -17.01 -0.41 8.61
N ASP A 278 -16.25 -0.03 9.63
CA ASP A 278 -16.74 0.14 11.00
C ASP A 278 -16.87 1.62 11.41
N GLU A 279 -16.85 2.55 10.44
CA GLU A 279 -16.93 3.99 10.73
C GLU A 279 -18.29 4.33 11.36
N PRO A 280 -18.30 4.94 12.57
CA PRO A 280 -19.53 5.38 13.20
C PRO A 280 -20.30 6.38 12.33
N THR A 281 -21.60 6.16 12.15
CA THR A 281 -22.42 6.98 11.26
C THR A 281 -22.64 8.40 11.77
N ASP A 282 -22.55 8.61 13.09
CA ASP A 282 -22.60 9.92 13.74
C ASP A 282 -21.53 10.90 13.23
N LYS A 283 -20.41 10.40 12.69
CA LYS A 283 -19.38 11.21 12.02
C LYS A 283 -19.88 11.92 10.77
N TRP A 284 -20.90 11.40 10.08
CA TRP A 284 -21.37 11.95 8.81
C TRP A 284 -22.88 12.21 8.73
N GLU A 285 -23.70 11.60 9.59
CA GLU A 285 -25.16 11.83 9.63
C GLU A 285 -25.52 13.29 9.99
N GLY A 286 -24.66 13.96 10.77
CA GLY A 286 -24.86 15.36 11.16
C GLY A 286 -24.42 16.40 10.12
N ILE A 287 -23.87 16.00 8.98
CA ILE A 287 -23.37 16.93 7.96
C ILE A 287 -24.56 17.72 7.37
N PRO A 288 -24.57 19.06 7.44
CA PRO A 288 -25.65 19.86 6.87
C PRO A 288 -25.78 19.67 5.36
N TRP A 289 -26.91 19.09 4.92
CA TRP A 289 -27.18 18.87 3.50
C TRP A 289 -27.66 20.14 2.80
N THR A 290 -26.72 20.99 2.41
CA THR A 290 -27.01 22.23 1.67
C THR A 290 -27.08 21.99 0.17
N SER A 291 -27.81 22.83 -0.58
CA SER A 291 -27.85 22.77 -2.05
C SER A 291 -26.46 22.91 -2.69
N ALA A 292 -25.53 23.64 -2.04
CA ALA A 292 -24.16 23.78 -2.51
C ALA A 292 -23.36 22.48 -2.35
N LEU A 293 -23.52 21.79 -1.21
CA LEU A 293 -22.90 20.48 -0.98
C LEU A 293 -23.44 19.45 -1.97
N ASP A 294 -24.76 19.38 -2.14
CA ASP A 294 -25.43 18.49 -3.08
C ASP A 294 -24.92 18.68 -4.52
N SER A 295 -24.90 19.94 -4.99
CA SER A 295 -24.39 20.29 -6.32
C SER A 295 -22.91 19.90 -6.48
N SER A 296 -22.06 20.22 -5.49
CA SER A 296 -20.64 19.87 -5.54
C SER A 296 -20.39 18.36 -5.51
N LEU A 297 -21.22 17.62 -4.77
CA LEU A 297 -21.12 16.16 -4.66
C LEU A 297 -21.53 15.51 -5.99
N MET A 298 -22.69 15.89 -6.52
CA MET A 298 -23.19 15.36 -7.79
C MET A 298 -22.25 15.68 -8.95
N GLU A 299 -21.66 16.88 -8.99
CA GLU A 299 -20.64 17.23 -9.98
C GLU A 299 -19.38 16.37 -9.84
N TYR A 300 -18.95 16.06 -8.61
CA TYR A 300 -17.83 15.14 -8.39
C TYR A 300 -18.18 13.72 -8.82
N LEU A 301 -19.37 13.21 -8.46
CA LEU A 301 -19.84 11.88 -8.87
C LEU A 301 -19.95 11.75 -10.39
N GLU A 302 -20.41 12.77 -11.10
CA GLU A 302 -20.42 12.75 -12.57
C GLU A 302 -18.98 12.69 -13.12
N SER A 303 -18.07 13.47 -12.54
CA SER A 303 -16.65 13.42 -12.92
C SER A 303 -15.98 12.07 -12.68
N ARG A 304 -16.49 11.26 -11.72
CA ARG A 304 -16.00 9.92 -11.41
C ARG A 304 -16.25 8.92 -12.53
N ARG A 305 -17.29 9.11 -13.35
CA ARG A 305 -17.61 8.21 -14.49
C ARG A 305 -16.44 8.10 -15.47
N CYS A 306 -15.77 9.22 -15.74
CA CYS A 306 -14.58 9.30 -16.60
C CYS A 306 -13.24 9.47 -15.82
N GLY A 307 -13.30 9.71 -14.51
CA GLY A 307 -12.14 9.97 -13.65
C GLY A 307 -11.42 11.29 -13.95
N SER A 308 -12.12 12.29 -14.51
CA SER A 308 -11.52 13.55 -14.97
C SER A 308 -10.92 14.40 -13.85
N ARG A 309 -11.47 14.29 -12.63
CA ARG A 309 -11.00 14.98 -11.41
C ARG A 309 -10.12 14.11 -10.50
N ASP A 310 -9.86 12.87 -10.88
CA ASP A 310 -9.05 11.97 -10.07
C ASP A 310 -7.58 12.02 -10.49
N TRP A 311 -6.71 11.56 -9.59
CA TRP A 311 -5.28 11.40 -9.91
C TRP A 311 -4.99 10.07 -10.61
N ILE A 312 -5.90 9.09 -10.49
CA ILE A 312 -5.85 7.78 -11.13
C ILE A 312 -7.17 7.52 -11.86
N SER A 313 -7.10 7.01 -13.10
CA SER A 313 -8.26 6.61 -13.89
C SER A 313 -7.92 5.39 -14.72
N PHE A 314 -8.81 4.39 -14.65
CA PHE A 314 -8.76 3.15 -15.41
C PHE A 314 -9.71 3.14 -16.62
N ASN A 315 -10.60 4.14 -16.73
CA ASN A 315 -11.61 4.26 -17.79
C ASN A 315 -11.13 5.19 -18.91
N ARG A 316 -9.98 4.86 -19.54
CA ARG A 316 -9.49 5.64 -20.68
C ARG A 316 -10.19 5.16 -21.94
N GLN A 317 -11.18 5.92 -22.40
CA GLN A 317 -12.05 5.60 -23.56
C GLN A 317 -12.97 4.40 -23.29
N PRO A 318 -13.92 4.51 -22.35
CA PRO A 318 -14.89 3.44 -22.11
C PRO A 318 -15.82 3.29 -23.32
N ILE A 319 -16.24 2.05 -23.57
CA ILE A 319 -17.44 1.79 -24.35
C ILE A 319 -18.61 2.06 -23.41
N GLU A 320 -19.49 2.99 -23.76
CA GLU A 320 -20.65 3.36 -22.92
C GLU A 320 -21.97 2.83 -23.48
N SER A 321 -22.00 2.39 -24.75
CA SER A 321 -23.19 1.79 -25.34
C SER A 321 -23.42 0.39 -24.77
N LEU A 322 -24.57 0.21 -24.12
CA LEU A 322 -25.01 -1.09 -23.63
C LEU A 322 -25.24 -2.07 -24.78
N GLU A 323 -25.74 -1.58 -25.92
CA GLU A 323 -25.96 -2.38 -27.13
C GLU A 323 -24.64 -2.89 -27.72
N GLU A 324 -23.61 -2.05 -27.75
CA GLU A 324 -22.28 -2.45 -28.21
C GLU A 324 -21.68 -3.50 -27.27
N ILE A 325 -21.75 -3.28 -25.95
CA ILE A 325 -21.24 -4.22 -24.94
C ILE A 325 -21.99 -5.55 -25.05
N SER A 326 -23.32 -5.53 -25.02
CA SER A 326 -24.14 -6.74 -25.03
C SER A 326 -23.99 -7.53 -26.33
N SER A 327 -23.96 -6.85 -27.48
CA SER A 327 -23.72 -7.49 -28.78
C SER A 327 -22.32 -8.10 -28.86
N SER A 328 -21.29 -7.41 -28.34
CA SER A 328 -19.91 -7.92 -28.35
C SER A 328 -19.73 -9.18 -27.50
N LEU A 329 -20.51 -9.32 -26.43
CA LEU A 329 -20.50 -10.46 -25.53
C LEU A 329 -21.49 -11.56 -25.94
N GLY A 330 -22.39 -11.29 -26.88
CA GLY A 330 -23.47 -12.21 -27.25
C GLY A 330 -24.48 -12.40 -26.12
N LEU A 331 -24.78 -11.34 -25.36
CA LEU A 331 -25.77 -11.44 -24.28
C LEU A 331 -27.19 -11.56 -24.86
N ASP A 332 -28.02 -12.37 -24.22
CA ASP A 332 -29.43 -12.50 -24.55
C ASP A 332 -30.19 -11.32 -23.89
N PRO A 333 -30.80 -10.40 -24.67
CA PRO A 333 -31.51 -9.27 -24.11
C PRO A 333 -32.78 -9.67 -23.34
N ASP A 334 -33.29 -10.90 -23.55
CA ASP A 334 -34.50 -11.40 -22.89
C ASP A 334 -34.20 -12.03 -21.51
N LYS A 335 -32.92 -12.16 -21.12
CA LYS A 335 -32.50 -12.70 -19.83
C LYS A 335 -31.92 -11.62 -18.91
N PRO A 336 -32.10 -11.71 -17.57
CA PRO A 336 -31.47 -10.80 -16.63
C PRO A 336 -29.93 -10.90 -16.64
N TRP A 337 -29.26 -9.74 -16.67
CA TRP A 337 -27.80 -9.65 -16.59
C TRP A 337 -27.35 -9.28 -15.17
N ILE A 338 -26.47 -10.10 -14.60
CA ILE A 338 -25.95 -9.94 -13.25
C ILE A 338 -24.46 -9.59 -13.32
N GLY A 339 -24.10 -8.41 -12.82
CA GLY A 339 -22.70 -7.97 -12.77
C GLY A 339 -21.98 -8.44 -11.51
N MET A 340 -20.81 -9.04 -11.69
CA MET A 340 -19.88 -9.39 -10.61
C MET A 340 -18.57 -8.62 -10.81
N LEU A 341 -18.26 -7.73 -9.87
CA LEU A 341 -17.03 -6.94 -9.90
C LEU A 341 -15.97 -7.59 -9.02
N THR A 342 -14.82 -7.91 -9.60
CA THR A 342 -13.72 -8.53 -8.86
C THR A 342 -12.68 -7.48 -8.45
N ASN A 343 -11.93 -7.78 -7.39
CA ASN A 343 -10.77 -7.02 -6.95
C ASN A 343 -9.47 -7.67 -7.47
N VAL A 344 -8.32 -7.03 -7.24
CA VAL A 344 -7.02 -7.65 -7.51
C VAL A 344 -6.70 -8.65 -6.40
N LEU A 345 -6.35 -9.89 -6.77
CA LEU A 345 -6.18 -10.99 -5.81
C LEU A 345 -5.18 -10.72 -4.67
N TRP A 346 -4.10 -9.97 -4.92
CA TRP A 346 -3.02 -9.79 -3.95
C TRP A 346 -3.12 -8.53 -3.09
N ASP A 347 -3.93 -7.55 -3.50
CA ASP A 347 -3.91 -6.22 -2.87
C ASP A 347 -4.71 -6.23 -1.58
N ALA A 348 -4.05 -5.83 -0.50
CA ALA A 348 -4.63 -5.72 0.83
C ALA A 348 -5.57 -6.90 1.18
N GLN A 349 -5.06 -8.13 1.02
CA GLN A 349 -5.69 -9.36 1.53
C GLN A 349 -5.77 -9.31 3.07
N LEU A 350 -6.69 -8.48 3.55
CA LEU A 350 -6.98 -8.28 4.94
C LEU A 350 -8.04 -9.28 5.36
N HIS A 351 -7.87 -9.84 6.55
CA HIS A 351 -8.93 -10.56 7.21
C HIS A 351 -9.94 -9.54 7.75
N TYR A 352 -11.12 -9.49 7.12
CA TYR A 352 -12.27 -8.76 7.65
C TYR A 352 -13.09 -9.69 8.53
N ALA A 353 -13.71 -9.13 9.58
CA ALA A 353 -14.54 -9.91 10.50
C ALA A 353 -15.75 -10.55 9.81
N ALA A 354 -16.24 -9.96 8.71
CA ALA A 354 -17.45 -10.36 7.99
C ALA A 354 -17.18 -11.03 6.61
N ASN A 355 -16.17 -11.90 6.50
CA ASN A 355 -15.93 -12.63 5.26
C ASN A 355 -16.92 -13.79 5.08
N ALA A 356 -17.76 -13.74 4.03
CA ALA A 356 -18.68 -14.81 3.68
C ALA A 356 -18.00 -16.00 2.95
N PHE A 357 -16.85 -15.75 2.32
CA PHE A 357 -16.05 -16.75 1.59
C PHE A 357 -14.59 -16.70 2.06
N PRO A 358 -13.85 -17.82 2.03
CA PRO A 358 -12.44 -17.86 2.43
C PRO A 358 -11.52 -16.99 1.56
N SER A 359 -11.88 -16.76 0.29
CA SER A 359 -11.10 -15.92 -0.63
C SER A 359 -11.96 -15.36 -1.76
N LEU A 360 -11.45 -14.33 -2.45
CA LEU A 360 -12.04 -13.80 -3.69
C LEU A 360 -12.17 -14.90 -4.76
N LEU A 361 -11.17 -15.78 -4.87
CA LEU A 361 -11.20 -16.87 -5.85
C LEU A 361 -12.29 -17.88 -5.51
N ASP A 362 -12.40 -18.30 -4.25
CA ASP A 362 -13.46 -19.21 -3.80
C ASP A 362 -14.85 -18.60 -4.05
N TRP A 363 -15.06 -17.33 -3.68
CA TRP A 363 -16.29 -16.61 -3.99
C TRP A 363 -16.62 -16.62 -5.49
N THR A 364 -15.62 -16.38 -6.35
CA THR A 364 -15.80 -16.35 -7.80
C THR A 364 -16.21 -17.73 -8.34
N VAL A 365 -15.48 -18.77 -7.94
CA VAL A 365 -15.75 -20.16 -8.37
C VAL A 365 -17.14 -20.61 -7.90
N ARG A 366 -17.48 -20.39 -6.63
CA ARG A 366 -18.80 -20.72 -6.06
C ARG A 366 -19.94 -19.98 -6.76
N THR A 367 -19.71 -18.71 -7.14
CA THR A 367 -20.69 -17.94 -7.90
C THR A 367 -20.90 -18.55 -9.28
N ILE A 368 -19.84 -18.92 -10.01
CA ILE A 368 -19.96 -19.58 -11.32
C ILE A 368 -20.69 -20.91 -11.21
N GLU A 369 -20.36 -21.73 -10.21
CA GLU A 369 -21.05 -23.01 -9.94
C GLU A 369 -22.56 -22.82 -9.72
N TYR A 370 -22.96 -21.77 -8.99
CA TYR A 370 -24.37 -21.43 -8.79
C TYR A 370 -25.05 -21.02 -10.11
N PHE A 371 -24.41 -20.17 -10.91
CA PHE A 371 -24.97 -19.70 -12.18
C PHE A 371 -25.02 -20.79 -13.26
N ALA A 372 -24.15 -21.80 -13.20
CA ALA A 372 -24.23 -22.97 -14.07
C ALA A 372 -25.58 -23.71 -13.94
N GLY A 373 -26.20 -23.68 -12.75
CA GLY A 373 -27.53 -24.24 -12.49
C GLY A 373 -28.69 -23.29 -12.82
N ARG A 374 -28.41 -22.08 -13.33
CA ARG A 374 -29.39 -21.00 -13.57
C ARG A 374 -29.27 -20.45 -14.99
N PRO A 375 -29.56 -21.26 -16.04
CA PRO A 375 -29.46 -20.84 -17.44
C PRO A 375 -30.49 -19.75 -17.82
N ASP A 376 -31.43 -19.45 -16.93
CA ASP A 376 -32.37 -18.33 -16.98
C ASP A 376 -31.72 -16.97 -16.68
N LEU A 377 -30.51 -16.95 -16.10
CA LEU A 377 -29.74 -15.75 -15.77
C LEU A 377 -28.42 -15.72 -16.54
N GLN A 378 -27.84 -14.52 -16.73
CA GLN A 378 -26.51 -14.34 -17.29
C GLN A 378 -25.58 -13.62 -16.31
N LEU A 379 -24.41 -14.21 -16.04
CA LEU A 379 -23.39 -13.63 -15.15
C LEU A 379 -22.29 -12.95 -15.96
N ILE A 380 -22.01 -11.69 -15.67
CA ILE A 380 -20.93 -10.90 -16.27
C ILE A 380 -19.89 -10.61 -15.19
N ILE A 381 -18.74 -11.26 -15.28
CA ILE A 381 -17.62 -11.10 -14.36
C ILE A 381 -16.66 -10.05 -14.93
N ARG A 382 -16.58 -8.88 -14.29
CA ARG A 382 -15.62 -7.83 -14.63
C ARG A 382 -14.33 -8.02 -13.85
N ALA A 383 -13.27 -8.39 -14.57
CA ALA A 383 -11.92 -8.46 -14.01
C ALA A 383 -11.44 -7.04 -13.63
N HIS A 384 -10.76 -6.91 -12.49
CA HIS A 384 -10.28 -5.60 -12.07
C HIS A 384 -9.25 -5.04 -13.08
N PRO A 385 -9.44 -3.82 -13.65
CA PRO A 385 -8.54 -3.30 -14.69
C PRO A 385 -7.07 -3.17 -14.26
N ALA A 386 -6.82 -2.99 -12.96
CA ALA A 386 -5.48 -2.90 -12.41
C ALA A 386 -4.69 -4.23 -12.47
N GLU A 387 -5.35 -5.38 -12.67
CA GLU A 387 -4.63 -6.64 -12.92
C GLU A 387 -3.70 -6.52 -14.14
N VAL A 388 -4.10 -5.75 -15.15
CA VAL A 388 -3.31 -5.54 -16.37
C VAL A 388 -2.61 -4.17 -16.40
N SER A 389 -3.36 -3.13 -16.04
CA SER A 389 -2.97 -1.72 -16.23
C SER A 389 -2.54 -1.00 -14.95
N GLY A 390 -2.54 -1.71 -13.81
CA GLY A 390 -2.12 -1.18 -12.51
C GLY A 390 -0.66 -0.76 -12.48
N GLN A 391 -0.29 0.04 -11.47
CA GLN A 391 1.11 0.38 -11.22
C GLN A 391 1.95 -0.87 -10.94
N LEU A 392 1.36 -1.81 -10.20
CA LEU A 392 1.84 -3.17 -9.99
C LEU A 392 0.79 -4.12 -10.59
N PRO A 393 0.95 -4.55 -11.85
CA PRO A 393 0.02 -5.50 -12.47
C PRO A 393 0.03 -6.83 -11.70
N ALA A 394 -1.06 -7.57 -11.77
CA ALA A 394 -1.14 -8.89 -11.14
C ALA A 394 -0.31 -9.91 -11.94
N ARG A 395 0.39 -10.79 -11.22
CA ARG A 395 1.01 -12.00 -11.78
C ARG A 395 0.08 -13.21 -11.67
N GLN A 396 -0.97 -13.10 -10.86
CA GLN A 396 -2.08 -14.02 -10.75
C GLN A 396 -3.37 -13.25 -11.08
N THR A 397 -3.97 -13.49 -12.23
CA THR A 397 -5.20 -12.81 -12.68
C THR A 397 -6.43 -13.67 -12.41
N ILE A 398 -7.60 -13.06 -12.23
CA ILE A 398 -8.83 -13.84 -12.06
C ILE A 398 -9.12 -14.69 -13.29
N SER A 399 -8.85 -14.17 -14.49
CA SER A 399 -9.04 -14.90 -15.74
C SER A 399 -8.17 -16.15 -15.84
N ASP A 400 -6.90 -16.08 -15.43
CA ASP A 400 -6.00 -17.24 -15.43
C ASP A 400 -6.44 -18.31 -14.42
N GLU A 401 -6.98 -17.91 -13.27
CA GLU A 401 -7.54 -18.84 -12.29
C GLU A 401 -8.82 -19.50 -12.79
N LEU A 402 -9.72 -18.76 -13.43
CA LEU A 402 -10.95 -19.31 -13.98
C LEU A 402 -10.69 -20.30 -15.11
N ASN A 403 -9.70 -20.02 -15.98
CA ASN A 403 -9.27 -20.97 -17.02
C ASN A 403 -8.66 -22.26 -16.46
N GLN A 404 -8.13 -22.23 -15.22
CA GLN A 404 -7.64 -23.42 -14.54
C GLN A 404 -8.76 -24.17 -13.83
N ALA A 405 -9.69 -23.46 -13.21
CA ALA A 405 -10.82 -24.04 -12.49
C ALA A 405 -11.87 -24.66 -13.43
N PHE A 406 -12.06 -24.08 -14.61
CA PHE A 406 -13.06 -24.50 -15.59
C PHE A 406 -12.40 -24.77 -16.95
N SER A 407 -12.45 -26.02 -17.42
CA SER A 407 -11.99 -26.35 -18.78
C SER A 407 -12.86 -25.68 -19.85
N VAL A 408 -14.15 -25.49 -19.55
CA VAL A 408 -15.13 -24.74 -20.32
C VAL A 408 -16.03 -24.02 -19.31
N LEU A 409 -16.21 -22.70 -19.47
CA LEU A 409 -17.15 -21.93 -18.65
C LEU A 409 -18.60 -22.26 -19.04
N PRO A 410 -19.56 -22.18 -18.11
CA PRO A 410 -20.98 -22.30 -18.45
C PRO A 410 -21.38 -21.27 -19.52
N ASP A 411 -22.25 -21.66 -20.45
CA ASP A 411 -22.67 -20.82 -21.59
C ASP A 411 -23.28 -19.48 -21.18
N ASN A 412 -23.80 -19.38 -19.95
CA ASN A 412 -24.41 -18.17 -19.39
C ASN A 412 -23.45 -17.33 -18.52
N VAL A 413 -22.14 -17.60 -18.57
CA VAL A 413 -21.09 -16.87 -17.81
C VAL A 413 -20.10 -16.20 -18.76
N PHE A 414 -19.92 -14.89 -18.59
CA PHE A 414 -19.11 -14.04 -19.45
C PHE A 414 -18.05 -13.32 -18.62
N VAL A 415 -16.78 -13.35 -19.03
CA VAL A 415 -15.66 -12.71 -18.31
C VAL A 415 -15.08 -11.58 -19.16
N ILE A 416 -14.95 -10.37 -18.61
CA ILE A 416 -14.53 -9.15 -19.32
C ILE A 416 -13.40 -8.37 -18.67
#